data_AF-A0A7Y0ZBE7-F1
#
_entry.id   AF-A0A7Y0ZBE7-F1
#
_cell.length_a   1.000
_cell.length_b   1.000
_cell.length_c   1.000
_cell.angle_alpha   90.00
_cell.angle_beta   90.00
_cell.angle_gamma   90.00
#
_symmetry.space_group_name_H-M   'P 1'
#
loop_
_entity.id
_entity.type
_entity.pdbx_description
1 polymer ?
#
loop_
_entity_poly.entity_id
_entity_poly.type
_entity_poly.pdbx_seq_one_letter_code
_entity_poly.pdbx_strand_id
1 'polypeptide(L)'
;MKSLQGLPRLISASVGTPGKARNLPADVQCIQYLFNLIIPKMGFALLENGKCDGQLVQCISQYQFRHLKYAHPDGVIDPTGRTFNSLIEEALKVPVRAFPNTRIPTFLNIFGNNNVDAVQATVNVYLDRVRAVIEAERRNRQLMMQSTCDGGTTLSDTDFQNAAKQLGNGISVNVVKAFATVESGGKVGFGPAKLPIIAFEGHHFRKYTKHIYDQSQPLLSYIYKKKAGPQWQTNNKDQVKAWETMATAFALDQEAALMSASWGMFQIMGFNFAACGFKTVFEFVASLKINAGNQLKAYLSLCSHNSALLSAMKNKDFTAMARNYNGDDYGNYDVLMKQAYEAFEGKK
;
A
#
# COMPACT_ATOMS: atom_id res chain seq x y z
N MET A 1 2.28 -11.94 12.48
CA MET A 1 2.72 -10.79 11.67
C MET A 1 2.80 -11.17 10.20
N LYS A 2 2.13 -10.42 9.31
CA LYS A 2 2.37 -10.53 7.86
C LYS A 2 3.70 -9.84 7.57
N SER A 3 4.71 -10.66 7.30
CA SER A 3 6.09 -10.37 6.92
C SER A 3 6.75 -9.09 7.45
N LEU A 4 7.74 -9.27 8.34
CA LEU A 4 8.82 -8.31 8.59
C LEU A 4 9.75 -8.22 7.36
N GLN A 5 9.18 -7.95 6.17
CA GLN A 5 9.89 -7.91 4.91
C GLN A 5 10.97 -6.84 4.99
N GLY A 6 12.22 -7.22 4.67
CA GLY A 6 13.38 -6.33 4.68
C GLY A 6 14.17 -6.27 6.00
N LEU A 7 13.72 -6.90 7.10
CA LEU A 7 14.54 -7.03 8.31
C LEU A 7 15.43 -8.28 8.25
N PRO A 8 16.71 -8.20 8.67
CA PRO A 8 17.56 -9.37 8.81
C PRO A 8 16.97 -10.31 9.87
N ARG A 9 17.15 -11.62 9.71
CA ARG A 9 16.67 -12.59 10.70
C ARG A 9 17.41 -12.40 12.02
N LEU A 10 16.68 -12.43 13.14
CA LEU A 10 17.29 -12.39 14.48
C LEU A 10 18.04 -13.69 14.82
N ILE A 11 17.49 -14.83 14.38
CA ILE A 11 18.12 -16.15 14.53
C ILE A 11 18.38 -16.76 13.15
N SER A 12 19.53 -17.41 13.01
CA SER A 12 19.99 -17.98 11.73
C SER A 12 19.53 -19.42 11.50
N ALA A 13 19.33 -20.18 12.58
CA ALA A 13 18.91 -21.57 12.56
C ALA A 13 17.90 -21.88 13.67
N SER A 14 17.33 -23.09 13.63
CA SER A 14 16.35 -23.55 14.63
C SER A 14 16.97 -23.76 16.00
N VAL A 15 16.19 -23.47 17.05
CA VAL A 15 16.55 -23.60 18.47
C VAL A 15 15.52 -24.48 19.18
N GLY A 16 15.97 -25.44 20.00
CA GLY A 16 15.08 -26.30 20.76
C GLY A 16 15.55 -27.75 20.85
N THR A 17 14.60 -28.69 20.84
CA THR A 17 14.82 -30.12 21.06
C THR A 17 16.09 -30.68 20.37
N PRO A 18 17.06 -31.26 21.11
CA PRO A 18 18.24 -31.88 20.54
C PRO A 18 17.91 -32.91 19.47
N GLY A 19 18.66 -32.90 18.37
CA GLY A 19 18.41 -33.75 17.19
C GLY A 19 17.30 -33.26 16.26
N LYS A 20 16.51 -32.25 16.66
CA LYS A 20 15.51 -31.57 15.81
C LYS A 20 15.89 -30.13 15.47
N ALA A 21 16.74 -29.51 16.28
CA ALA A 21 17.20 -28.13 16.12
C ALA A 21 18.72 -28.04 16.01
N ARG A 22 19.23 -26.99 15.35
CA ARG A 22 20.68 -26.77 15.18
C ARG A 22 21.35 -26.23 16.45
N ASN A 23 20.63 -25.45 17.26
CA ASN A 23 21.08 -24.95 18.56
C ASN A 23 22.42 -24.19 18.50
N LEU A 24 22.56 -23.26 17.56
CA LEU A 24 23.72 -22.37 17.52
C LEU A 24 23.74 -21.49 18.79
N PRO A 25 24.87 -21.35 19.52
CA PRO A 25 24.87 -20.69 20.82
C PRO A 25 24.28 -19.27 20.84
N ALA A 26 24.59 -18.46 19.82
CA ALA A 26 24.03 -17.11 19.69
C ALA A 26 22.50 -17.14 19.47
N ASP A 27 22.00 -18.03 18.62
CA ASP A 27 20.56 -18.17 18.37
C ASP A 27 19.83 -18.63 19.65
N VAL A 28 20.41 -19.58 20.38
CA VAL A 28 19.90 -20.06 21.67
C VAL A 28 19.83 -18.92 22.69
N GLN A 29 20.87 -18.12 22.78
CA GLN A 29 20.94 -16.99 23.72
C GLN A 29 19.90 -15.91 23.38
N CYS A 30 19.68 -15.63 22.09
CA CYS A 30 18.58 -14.76 21.64
C CYS A 30 17.22 -15.27 22.13
N ILE A 31 16.94 -16.58 22.00
CA ILE A 31 15.68 -17.18 22.46
C ILE A 31 15.55 -17.14 23.98
N GLN A 32 16.61 -17.44 24.73
CA GLN A 32 16.62 -17.37 26.19
C GLN A 32 16.25 -15.97 26.67
N TYR A 33 16.89 -14.94 26.11
CA TYR A 33 16.60 -13.54 26.45
C TYR A 33 15.17 -13.12 26.06
N LEU A 34 14.68 -13.52 24.87
CA LEU A 34 13.30 -13.25 24.46
C LEU A 34 12.27 -13.84 25.43
N PHE A 35 12.50 -15.06 25.94
CA PHE A 35 11.66 -15.62 27.00
C PHE A 35 11.77 -14.82 28.30
N ASN A 36 12.98 -14.42 28.70
CA ASN A 36 13.20 -13.59 29.89
C ASN A 36 12.45 -12.26 29.84
N LEU A 37 12.33 -11.64 28.66
CA LEU A 37 11.52 -10.43 28.49
C LEU A 37 10.03 -10.64 28.82
N ILE A 38 9.48 -11.82 28.54
CA ILE A 38 8.04 -12.11 28.70
C ILE A 38 7.72 -12.87 30.00
N ILE A 39 8.73 -13.13 30.84
CA ILE A 39 8.68 -14.09 31.96
C ILE A 39 7.80 -13.74 33.16
N PRO A 40 7.40 -12.49 33.46
CA PRO A 40 6.36 -12.28 34.49
C PRO A 40 5.06 -13.08 34.20
N LYS A 41 4.86 -13.54 32.96
CA LYS A 41 3.71 -14.33 32.53
C LYS A 41 4.00 -15.83 32.33
N MET A 42 5.26 -16.27 32.32
CA MET A 42 5.66 -17.61 31.84
C MET A 42 6.45 -18.47 32.84
N GLY A 43 6.91 -17.95 33.98
CA GLY A 43 7.56 -18.74 35.03
C GLY A 43 8.89 -18.15 35.53
N PHE A 44 9.91 -18.99 35.71
CA PHE A 44 11.25 -18.60 36.18
C PHE A 44 12.16 -18.16 35.03
N ALA A 45 13.10 -17.25 35.32
CA ALA A 45 14.11 -16.79 34.37
C ALA A 45 15.01 -17.94 33.87
N LEU A 46 15.27 -17.95 32.56
CA LEU A 46 16.23 -18.83 31.91
C LEU A 46 17.63 -18.25 32.05
N LEU A 47 18.63 -19.13 32.17
CA LEU A 47 20.04 -18.72 32.13
C LEU A 47 20.44 -18.44 30.68
N GLU A 48 20.86 -17.21 30.37
CA GLU A 48 21.25 -16.77 29.02
C GLU A 48 22.69 -17.19 28.66
N ASN A 49 22.92 -18.50 28.63
CA ASN A 49 24.24 -19.11 28.42
C ASN A 49 24.49 -19.66 27.01
N GLY A 50 23.51 -19.54 26.10
CA GLY A 50 23.59 -20.09 24.75
C GLY A 50 23.58 -21.63 24.69
N LYS A 51 23.29 -22.32 25.79
CA LYS A 51 23.16 -23.78 25.84
C LYS A 51 21.70 -24.18 25.81
N CYS A 52 21.32 -25.00 24.84
CA CYS A 52 19.95 -25.52 24.76
C CYS A 52 19.80 -26.72 25.70
N ASP A 53 19.45 -26.44 26.97
CA ASP A 53 19.19 -27.44 27.99
C ASP A 53 17.72 -27.89 28.05
N GLY A 54 17.44 -28.86 28.94
CA GLY A 54 16.08 -29.37 29.13
C GLY A 54 15.09 -28.31 29.63
N GLN A 55 15.56 -27.31 30.36
CA GLN A 55 14.71 -26.22 30.87
C GLN A 55 14.24 -25.33 29.72
N LEU A 56 15.14 -24.95 28.81
CA LEU A 56 14.77 -24.20 27.60
C LEU A 56 13.79 -24.99 26.73
N VAL A 57 14.06 -26.27 26.47
CA VAL A 57 13.16 -27.12 25.66
C VAL A 57 11.77 -27.25 26.30
N GLN A 58 11.70 -27.42 27.62
CA GLN A 58 10.45 -27.45 28.35
C GLN A 58 9.71 -26.11 28.25
N CYS A 59 10.42 -24.99 28.37
CA CYS A 59 9.85 -23.65 28.21
C CYS A 59 9.22 -23.46 26.82
N ILE A 60 9.94 -23.85 25.76
CA ILE A 60 9.43 -23.81 24.38
C ILE A 60 8.17 -24.66 24.23
N SER A 61 8.21 -25.92 24.68
CA SER A 61 7.07 -26.84 24.59
C SER A 61 5.84 -26.33 25.36
N GLN A 62 6.05 -25.76 26.55
CA GLN A 62 4.96 -25.16 27.33
C GLN A 62 4.37 -23.92 26.65
N TYR A 63 5.22 -23.07 26.07
CA TYR A 63 4.75 -21.90 25.32
C TYR A 63 3.91 -22.32 24.11
N GLN A 64 4.39 -23.29 23.32
CA GLN A 64 3.64 -23.86 22.20
C GLN A 64 2.30 -24.46 22.62
N PHE A 65 2.27 -25.23 23.72
CA PHE A 65 1.05 -25.83 24.24
C PHE A 65 0.06 -24.79 24.78
N ARG A 66 0.50 -23.97 25.74
CA ARG A 66 -0.37 -23.07 26.51
C ARG A 66 -0.77 -21.84 25.72
N HIS A 67 0.18 -21.22 25.01
CA HIS A 67 -0.02 -19.95 24.33
C HIS A 67 -0.48 -20.17 22.88
N LEU A 68 0.16 -21.08 22.13
CA LEU A 68 -0.14 -21.31 20.71
C LEU A 68 -1.15 -22.42 20.44
N LYS A 69 -1.53 -23.18 21.48
CA LYS A 69 -2.49 -24.29 21.41
C LYS A 69 -2.07 -25.40 20.46
N TYR A 70 -0.77 -25.71 20.43
CA TYR A 70 -0.26 -26.86 19.67
C TYR A 70 -0.77 -28.16 20.30
N ALA A 71 -1.36 -29.04 19.49
CA ALA A 71 -1.77 -30.37 19.95
C ALA A 71 -0.56 -31.23 20.35
N HIS A 72 0.53 -31.12 19.59
CA HIS A 72 1.78 -31.83 19.84
C HIS A 72 2.95 -30.84 19.79
N PRO A 73 3.32 -30.24 20.93
CA PRO A 73 4.51 -29.39 21.03
C PRO A 73 5.77 -30.19 20.66
N ASP A 74 6.57 -29.65 19.74
CA ASP A 74 7.81 -30.28 19.29
C ASP A 74 9.04 -29.76 20.04
N GLY A 75 8.88 -28.67 20.80
CA GLY A 75 9.95 -28.01 21.53
C GLY A 75 10.95 -27.30 20.63
N VAL A 76 10.57 -26.93 19.39
CA VAL A 76 11.44 -26.30 18.39
C VAL A 76 10.92 -24.91 17.98
N ILE A 77 11.84 -23.97 17.80
CA ILE A 77 11.60 -22.65 17.25
C ILE A 77 12.36 -22.51 15.94
N ASP A 78 11.63 -22.46 14.83
CA ASP A 78 12.18 -22.13 13.52
C ASP A 78 12.22 -20.62 13.28
N PRO A 79 13.26 -20.08 12.58
CA PRO A 79 13.40 -18.65 12.30
C PRO A 79 12.22 -17.99 11.59
N THR A 80 11.44 -18.76 10.83
CA THR A 80 10.24 -18.29 10.11
C THR A 80 8.96 -18.95 10.63
N GLY A 81 9.07 -19.71 11.72
CA GLY A 81 7.99 -20.50 12.30
C GLY A 81 7.01 -19.66 13.12
N ARG A 82 5.81 -20.22 13.33
CA ARG A 82 4.76 -19.59 14.13
C ARG A 82 5.19 -19.31 15.57
N THR A 83 5.97 -20.20 16.17
CA THR A 83 6.50 -20.03 17.54
C THR A 83 7.38 -18.79 17.67
N PHE A 84 8.33 -18.63 16.74
CA PHE A 84 9.22 -17.46 16.72
C PHE A 84 8.43 -16.15 16.51
N ASN A 85 7.52 -16.13 15.53
CA ASN A 85 6.71 -14.95 15.24
C ASN A 85 5.87 -14.50 16.46
N SER A 86 5.27 -15.46 17.18
CA SER A 86 4.51 -15.17 18.39
C SER A 86 5.38 -14.67 19.55
N LEU A 87 6.59 -15.22 19.69
CA LEU A 87 7.53 -14.79 20.71
C LEU A 87 7.96 -13.33 20.49
N ILE A 88 8.23 -12.94 19.24
CA ILE A 88 8.49 -11.54 18.88
C ILE A 88 7.27 -10.67 19.19
N GLU A 89 6.05 -11.09 18.83
CA GLU A 89 4.82 -10.33 19.13
C GLU A 89 4.63 -10.06 20.63
N GLU A 90 4.91 -11.03 21.49
CA GLU A 90 4.86 -10.84 22.94
C GLU A 90 6.00 -9.94 23.45
N ALA A 91 7.22 -10.14 22.95
CA ALA A 91 8.37 -9.33 23.35
C ALA A 91 8.22 -7.85 22.95
N LEU A 92 7.54 -7.54 21.84
CA LEU A 92 7.26 -6.17 21.41
C LEU A 92 6.43 -5.38 22.44
N LYS A 93 5.59 -6.06 23.23
CA LYS A 93 4.72 -5.44 24.26
C LYS A 93 5.48 -5.01 25.51
N VAL A 94 6.72 -5.45 25.67
CA VAL A 94 7.56 -5.17 26.84
C VAL A 94 8.48 -3.99 26.51
N PRO A 95 8.56 -2.94 27.35
CA PRO A 95 9.53 -1.88 27.17
C PRO A 95 10.94 -2.45 27.36
N VAL A 96 11.82 -2.22 26.38
CA VAL A 96 13.22 -2.65 26.43
C VAL A 96 14.13 -1.41 26.48
N ARG A 97 15.35 -1.56 27.01
CA ARG A 97 16.34 -0.47 27.00
C ARG A 97 16.73 -0.13 25.57
N ALA A 98 16.56 1.14 25.20
CA ALA A 98 16.92 1.65 23.87
C ALA A 98 18.44 1.80 23.72
N PHE A 99 18.97 1.41 22.56
CA PHE A 99 20.38 1.59 22.21
C PHE A 99 20.53 2.42 20.92
N PRO A 100 20.39 3.76 21.00
CA PRO A 100 20.22 4.63 19.83
C PRO A 100 21.45 4.73 18.90
N ASN A 101 22.66 4.35 19.35
CA ASN A 101 23.91 4.55 18.62
C ASN A 101 24.60 3.26 18.11
N THR A 102 23.99 2.08 18.27
CA THR A 102 24.58 0.80 17.84
C THR A 102 24.25 0.50 16.38
N ARG A 103 25.28 0.45 15.52
CA ARG A 103 25.15 -0.12 14.16
C ARG A 103 24.82 -1.60 14.27
N ILE A 104 23.99 -2.09 13.34
CA ILE A 104 23.70 -3.52 13.17
C ILE A 104 25.04 -4.25 13.03
N PRO A 105 25.33 -5.28 13.82
CA PRO A 105 26.26 -6.29 13.39
C PRO A 105 25.65 -6.94 12.14
N THR A 106 26.14 -6.62 10.94
CA THR A 106 25.99 -7.54 9.82
C THR A 106 26.45 -8.89 10.34
N PHE A 107 25.55 -9.88 10.33
CA PHE A 107 25.68 -11.21 10.97
C PHE A 107 26.82 -12.04 10.38
N LEU A 108 28.06 -11.54 10.46
CA LEU A 108 29.24 -12.14 9.88
C LEU A 108 30.51 -11.93 10.70
N ASN A 109 30.52 -11.26 11.88
CA ASN A 109 31.78 -11.18 12.64
C ASN A 109 31.76 -10.89 14.16
N ILE A 110 30.66 -11.05 14.92
CA ILE A 110 30.64 -10.73 16.37
C ILE A 110 30.16 -11.89 17.26
N PHE A 111 30.60 -13.12 17.03
CA PHE A 111 30.39 -14.19 18.03
C PHE A 111 31.66 -15.02 18.28
N GLY A 112 32.80 -14.33 18.34
CA GLY A 112 34.03 -14.89 18.94
C GLY A 112 34.06 -14.81 20.47
N ASN A 113 33.14 -14.07 21.11
CA ASN A 113 33.05 -13.98 22.57
C ASN A 113 31.57 -13.95 23.02
N ASN A 114 31.20 -14.94 23.83
CA ASN A 114 29.90 -15.13 24.48
C ASN A 114 29.58 -14.01 25.48
N ASN A 115 29.33 -12.78 25.01
CA ASN A 115 28.95 -11.67 25.88
C ASN A 115 27.43 -11.50 25.91
N VAL A 116 26.80 -11.88 27.04
CA VAL A 116 25.35 -11.77 27.29
C VAL A 116 24.83 -10.39 26.93
N ASP A 117 25.52 -9.33 27.36
CA ASP A 117 25.13 -7.95 27.13
C ASP A 117 25.04 -7.61 25.63
N ALA A 118 25.93 -8.18 24.80
CA ALA A 118 25.94 -7.94 23.37
C ALA A 118 24.75 -8.62 22.65
N VAL A 119 24.36 -9.81 23.11
CA VAL A 119 23.17 -10.51 22.58
C VAL A 119 21.90 -9.79 22.99
N GLN A 120 21.77 -9.38 24.26
CA GLN A 120 20.63 -8.60 24.73
C GLN A 120 20.48 -7.29 23.94
N ALA A 121 21.59 -6.56 23.73
CA ALA A 121 21.60 -5.35 22.92
C ALA A 121 21.15 -5.62 21.48
N THR A 122 21.60 -6.72 20.87
CA THR A 122 21.21 -7.13 19.52
C THR A 122 19.71 -7.41 19.43
N VAL A 123 19.15 -8.16 20.39
CA VAL A 123 17.71 -8.44 20.45
C VAL A 123 16.91 -7.16 20.65
N ASN A 124 17.34 -6.25 21.54
CA ASN A 124 16.65 -4.97 21.76
C ASN A 124 16.65 -4.11 20.48
N VAL A 125 17.79 -3.97 19.80
CA VAL A 125 17.89 -3.26 18.51
C VAL A 125 16.98 -3.89 17.46
N TYR A 126 16.89 -5.22 17.42
CA TYR A 126 15.97 -5.92 16.51
C TYR A 126 14.51 -5.59 16.83
N LEU A 127 14.10 -5.66 18.11
CA LEU A 127 12.74 -5.34 18.53
C LEU A 127 12.39 -3.87 18.23
N ASP A 128 13.30 -2.92 18.46
CA ASP A 128 13.11 -1.51 18.15
C ASP A 128 12.89 -1.27 16.65
N ARG A 129 13.63 -1.98 15.80
CA ARG A 129 13.43 -1.94 14.34
C ARG A 129 12.08 -2.51 13.93
N VAL A 130 11.68 -3.63 14.53
CA VAL A 130 10.36 -4.20 14.29
C VAL A 130 9.26 -3.22 14.68
N ARG A 131 9.37 -2.55 15.85
CA ARG A 131 8.45 -1.47 16.24
C ARG A 131 8.42 -0.35 15.22
N ALA A 132 9.58 0.14 14.80
CA ALA A 132 9.69 1.23 13.83
C ALA A 132 9.04 0.87 12.48
N VAL A 133 9.18 -0.37 12.00
CA VAL A 133 8.52 -0.87 10.79
C VAL A 133 7.01 -0.91 10.97
N ILE A 134 6.50 -1.49 12.06
CA ILE A 134 5.06 -1.55 12.36
C ILE A 134 4.46 -0.14 12.46
N GLU A 135 5.15 0.79 13.10
CA GLU A 135 4.73 2.18 13.19
C GLU A 135 4.76 2.89 11.84
N ALA A 136 5.78 2.64 11.01
CA ALA A 136 5.86 3.19 9.66
C ALA A 136 4.71 2.67 8.78
N GLU A 137 4.41 1.37 8.82
CA GLU A 137 3.25 0.79 8.12
C GLU A 137 1.93 1.40 8.60
N ARG A 138 1.78 1.58 9.92
CA ARG A 138 0.60 2.24 10.50
C ARG A 138 0.46 3.67 10.02
N ARG A 139 1.54 4.46 10.06
CA ARG A 139 1.58 5.86 9.57
C ARG A 139 1.24 5.92 8.08
N ASN A 140 1.85 5.06 7.26
CA ASN A 140 1.60 4.99 5.83
C ASN A 140 0.14 4.66 5.52
N ARG A 141 -0.43 3.66 6.22
CA ARG A 141 -1.85 3.33 6.09
C ARG A 141 -2.74 4.50 6.50
N GLN A 142 -2.42 5.19 7.59
CA GLN A 142 -3.16 6.36 8.04
C GLN A 142 -3.12 7.50 7.00
N LEU A 143 -1.93 7.85 6.50
CA LEU A 143 -1.76 8.87 5.45
C LEU A 143 -2.57 8.55 4.20
N MET A 144 -2.55 7.28 3.77
CA MET A 144 -3.27 6.86 2.57
C MET A 144 -4.79 6.91 2.78
N MET A 145 -5.27 6.34 3.89
CA MET A 145 -6.70 6.13 4.16
C MET A 145 -7.40 7.33 4.80
N GLN A 146 -6.68 8.36 5.23
CA GLN A 146 -7.28 9.56 5.77
C GLN A 146 -8.02 10.32 4.66
N SER A 147 -9.31 10.57 4.87
CA SER A 147 -10.06 11.50 4.03
C SER A 147 -9.54 12.92 4.21
N THR A 148 -9.23 13.56 3.10
CA THR A 148 -8.90 14.99 3.01
C THR A 148 -9.93 15.75 2.20
N CYS A 149 -11.08 15.13 1.93
CA CYS A 149 -12.14 15.73 1.14
C CYS A 149 -12.79 16.90 1.89
N ASP A 150 -12.93 18.03 1.22
CA ASP A 150 -13.52 19.27 1.77
C ASP A 150 -15.05 19.26 1.80
N GLY A 151 -15.68 18.18 1.32
CA GLY A 151 -17.12 18.03 1.19
C GLY A 151 -17.64 18.14 -0.25
N GLY A 152 -16.84 18.65 -1.20
CA GLY A 152 -17.19 18.77 -2.61
C GLY A 152 -17.08 17.45 -3.36
N THR A 153 -18.00 16.51 -3.12
CA THR A 153 -17.98 15.17 -3.76
C THR A 153 -18.67 15.12 -5.12
N THR A 154 -19.40 16.17 -5.50
CA THR A 154 -20.09 16.33 -6.79
C THR A 154 -19.57 17.59 -7.51
N LEU A 155 -19.68 17.61 -8.83
CA LEU A 155 -19.29 18.78 -9.62
C LEU A 155 -20.36 19.86 -9.52
N SER A 156 -19.93 21.07 -9.14
CA SER A 156 -20.76 22.27 -9.13
C SER A 156 -20.62 23.07 -10.42
N ASP A 157 -21.54 24.00 -10.68
CA ASP A 157 -21.42 24.95 -11.79
C ASP A 157 -20.14 25.79 -11.71
N THR A 158 -19.72 26.16 -10.50
CA THR A 158 -18.46 26.86 -10.25
C THR A 158 -17.25 26.02 -10.67
N ASP A 159 -17.27 24.71 -10.43
CA ASP A 159 -16.19 23.82 -10.87
C ASP A 159 -16.07 23.81 -12.40
N PHE A 160 -17.20 23.73 -13.10
CA PHE A 160 -17.22 23.78 -14.57
C PHE A 160 -16.77 25.13 -15.12
N GLN A 161 -17.16 26.24 -14.49
CA GLN A 161 -16.69 27.57 -14.88
C GLN A 161 -15.17 27.71 -14.70
N ASN A 162 -14.65 27.28 -13.54
CA ASN A 162 -13.22 27.29 -13.26
C ASN A 162 -12.44 26.41 -14.24
N ALA A 163 -12.96 25.22 -14.54
CA ALA A 163 -12.38 24.28 -15.48
C ALA A 163 -12.32 24.83 -16.92
N ALA A 164 -13.41 25.42 -17.40
CA ALA A 164 -13.45 26.06 -18.72
C ALA A 164 -12.48 27.25 -18.80
N LYS A 165 -12.40 28.07 -17.74
CA LYS A 165 -11.43 29.18 -17.64
C LYS A 165 -9.99 28.67 -17.69
N GLN A 166 -9.68 27.56 -17.02
CA GLN A 166 -8.35 26.95 -17.03
C GLN A 166 -7.96 26.43 -18.43
N LEU A 167 -8.89 25.79 -19.15
CA LEU A 167 -8.64 25.36 -20.53
C LEU A 167 -8.45 26.54 -21.49
N GLY A 168 -9.15 27.65 -21.24
CA GLY A 168 -9.07 28.85 -22.06
C GLY A 168 -9.62 28.65 -23.48
N ASN A 169 -9.07 29.39 -24.44
CA ASN A 169 -9.32 29.23 -25.88
C ASN A 169 -10.77 29.41 -26.36
N GLY A 170 -11.67 29.96 -25.53
CA GLY A 170 -13.07 30.17 -25.89
C GLY A 170 -13.92 28.90 -25.82
N ILE A 171 -13.47 27.85 -25.12
CA ILE A 171 -14.26 26.63 -24.91
C ILE A 171 -15.44 26.96 -23.98
N SER A 172 -16.66 26.64 -24.43
CA SER A 172 -17.88 26.90 -23.65
C SER A 172 -17.96 26.00 -22.41
N VAL A 173 -18.43 26.57 -21.29
CA VAL A 173 -18.71 25.84 -20.04
C VAL A 173 -19.64 24.65 -20.29
N ASN A 174 -20.64 24.81 -21.16
CA ASN A 174 -21.60 23.74 -21.47
C ASN A 174 -20.96 22.60 -22.27
N VAL A 175 -19.92 22.87 -23.08
CA VAL A 175 -19.12 21.80 -23.72
C VAL A 175 -18.35 21.01 -22.66
N VAL A 176 -17.73 21.70 -21.69
CA VAL A 176 -17.03 21.04 -20.58
C VAL A 176 -18.00 20.20 -19.75
N LYS A 177 -19.19 20.72 -19.42
CA LYS A 177 -20.25 19.99 -18.72
C LYS A 177 -20.66 18.74 -19.48
N ALA A 178 -20.94 18.86 -20.77
CA ALA A 178 -21.35 17.74 -21.63
C ALA A 178 -20.27 16.66 -21.69
N PHE A 179 -19.03 17.07 -21.95
CA PHE A 179 -17.88 16.17 -22.03
C PHE A 179 -17.67 15.42 -20.71
N ALA A 180 -17.57 16.13 -19.58
CA ALA A 180 -17.41 15.51 -18.27
C ALA A 180 -18.58 14.58 -17.89
N THR A 181 -19.82 14.94 -18.24
CA THR A 181 -21.01 14.13 -17.95
C THR A 181 -20.97 12.80 -18.69
N VAL A 182 -20.64 12.83 -19.99
CA VAL A 182 -20.57 11.61 -20.80
C VAL A 182 -19.36 10.75 -20.40
N GLU A 183 -18.20 11.36 -20.22
CA GLU A 183 -16.93 10.64 -19.95
C GLU A 183 -16.88 10.04 -18.55
N SER A 184 -17.55 10.65 -17.58
CA SER A 184 -17.74 10.02 -16.26
C SER A 184 -18.76 8.88 -16.30
N GLY A 185 -19.64 8.82 -17.31
CA GLY A 185 -20.78 7.91 -17.35
C GLY A 185 -21.74 8.09 -16.17
N GLY A 186 -21.84 9.32 -15.64
CA GLY A 186 -22.61 9.64 -14.43
C GLY A 186 -22.03 9.11 -13.12
N LYS A 187 -20.80 8.60 -13.12
CA LYS A 187 -20.14 8.10 -11.90
C LYS A 187 -19.76 9.24 -10.96
N VAL A 188 -19.84 8.96 -9.67
CA VAL A 188 -19.31 9.85 -8.63
C VAL A 188 -17.81 9.61 -8.42
N GLY A 189 -17.10 10.66 -8.04
CA GLY A 189 -15.64 10.61 -7.84
C GLY A 189 -15.20 10.11 -6.47
N PHE A 190 -16.12 10.03 -5.51
CA PHE A 190 -15.84 9.69 -4.12
C PHE A 190 -16.77 8.59 -3.62
N GLY A 191 -16.23 7.68 -2.81
CA GLY A 191 -17.02 6.70 -2.06
C GLY A 191 -17.56 7.25 -0.74
N PRO A 192 -18.33 6.44 0.01
CA PRO A 192 -18.93 6.85 1.29
C PRO A 192 -17.92 7.31 2.35
N ALA A 193 -16.69 6.78 2.30
CA ALA A 193 -15.58 7.18 3.18
C ALA A 193 -14.96 8.54 2.81
N LYS A 194 -15.54 9.28 1.85
CA LYS A 194 -14.98 10.51 1.27
C LYS A 194 -13.56 10.36 0.74
N LEU A 195 -13.24 9.15 0.32
CA LEU A 195 -12.03 8.82 -0.43
C LEU A 195 -12.37 8.71 -1.92
N PRO A 196 -11.46 9.11 -2.83
CA PRO A 196 -11.66 8.90 -4.25
C PRO A 196 -11.98 7.44 -4.58
N ILE A 197 -12.82 7.24 -5.59
CA ILE A 197 -12.97 5.91 -6.19
C ILE A 197 -11.64 5.53 -6.85
N ILE A 198 -11.11 4.35 -6.54
CA ILE A 198 -9.87 3.85 -7.13
C ILE A 198 -10.04 2.45 -7.71
N ALA A 199 -9.18 2.12 -8.67
CA ALA A 199 -8.88 0.74 -9.04
C ALA A 199 -7.37 0.55 -9.15
N PHE A 200 -6.86 -0.51 -8.52
CA PHE A 200 -5.45 -0.86 -8.50
C PHE A 200 -5.09 -1.82 -9.64
N GLU A 201 -4.07 -1.46 -10.41
CA GLU A 201 -3.58 -2.17 -11.57
C GLU A 201 -2.23 -2.83 -11.26
N GLY A 202 -2.27 -4.07 -10.76
CA GLY A 202 -1.06 -4.77 -10.30
C GLY A 202 -0.01 -5.04 -11.39
N HIS A 203 -0.41 -5.01 -12.66
CA HIS A 203 0.54 -5.09 -13.77
C HIS A 203 1.32 -3.78 -13.99
N HIS A 204 0.75 -2.62 -13.65
CA HIS A 204 1.49 -1.37 -13.56
C HIS A 204 2.40 -1.36 -12.34
N PHE A 205 1.94 -1.90 -11.20
CA PHE A 205 2.79 -2.00 -10.01
C PHE A 205 4.01 -2.88 -10.28
N ARG A 206 3.78 -4.02 -10.94
CA ARG A 206 4.82 -4.88 -11.48
C ARG A 206 5.82 -4.13 -12.36
N LYS A 207 5.34 -3.26 -13.27
CA LYS A 207 6.20 -2.44 -14.15
C LYS A 207 7.05 -1.46 -13.35
N TYR A 208 6.44 -0.67 -12.47
CA TYR A 208 7.12 0.42 -11.77
C TYR A 208 8.06 -0.07 -10.66
N THR A 209 7.78 -1.23 -10.06
CA THR A 209 8.68 -1.89 -9.10
C THR A 209 9.73 -2.77 -9.78
N LYS A 210 9.80 -2.79 -11.12
CA LYS A 210 10.77 -3.61 -11.88
C LYS A 210 10.73 -5.09 -11.49
N HIS A 211 9.53 -5.61 -11.22
CA HIS A 211 9.25 -7.03 -10.97
C HIS A 211 9.81 -7.60 -9.66
N ILE A 212 10.35 -6.76 -8.75
CA ILE A 212 10.97 -7.25 -7.50
C ILE A 212 9.98 -7.95 -6.56
N TYR A 213 8.68 -7.70 -6.72
CA TYR A 213 7.62 -8.27 -5.89
C TYR A 213 6.81 -9.40 -6.56
N ASP A 214 7.20 -9.86 -7.75
CA ASP A 214 6.45 -10.91 -8.48
C ASP A 214 6.28 -12.19 -7.66
N GLN A 215 7.34 -12.61 -6.95
CA GLN A 215 7.32 -13.84 -6.14
C GLN A 215 6.69 -13.63 -4.77
N SER A 216 7.01 -12.52 -4.09
CA SER A 216 6.60 -12.27 -2.71
C SER A 216 5.19 -11.71 -2.60
N GLN A 217 4.66 -11.07 -3.64
CA GLN A 217 3.35 -10.39 -3.65
C GLN A 217 2.57 -10.64 -4.95
N PRO A 218 2.24 -11.90 -5.30
CA PRO A 218 1.62 -12.25 -6.59
C PRO A 218 0.21 -11.67 -6.81
N LEU A 219 -0.43 -11.15 -5.76
CA LEU A 219 -1.68 -10.39 -5.88
C LEU A 219 -1.44 -8.92 -6.25
N LEU A 220 -0.30 -8.34 -5.88
CA LEU A 220 0.03 -6.94 -6.16
C LEU A 220 0.89 -6.78 -7.41
N SER A 221 1.71 -7.77 -7.73
CA SER A 221 2.63 -7.77 -8.87
C SER A 221 2.33 -8.97 -9.77
N TYR A 222 1.69 -8.74 -10.92
CA TYR A 222 1.30 -9.81 -11.84
C TYR A 222 1.30 -9.38 -13.31
N ILE A 223 1.42 -10.35 -14.21
CA ILE A 223 1.36 -10.10 -15.66
C ILE A 223 -0.09 -9.84 -16.09
N TYR A 224 -0.30 -8.81 -16.92
CA TYR A 224 -1.61 -8.57 -17.54
C TYR A 224 -1.91 -9.67 -18.58
N LYS A 225 -2.94 -10.47 -18.32
CA LYS A 225 -3.38 -11.55 -19.24
C LYS A 225 -4.67 -11.19 -19.98
N LYS A 226 -5.59 -10.54 -19.29
CA LYS A 226 -6.90 -10.12 -19.81
C LYS A 226 -7.46 -8.98 -18.96
N LYS A 227 -8.39 -8.22 -19.55
CA LYS A 227 -9.15 -7.18 -18.86
C LYS A 227 -9.89 -7.78 -17.66
N ALA A 228 -9.80 -7.12 -16.51
CA ALA A 228 -10.40 -7.54 -15.24
C ALA A 228 -10.14 -9.03 -14.89
N GLY A 229 -8.87 -9.45 -14.95
CA GLY A 229 -8.46 -10.80 -14.55
C GLY A 229 -8.67 -11.10 -13.04
N PRO A 230 -8.47 -12.36 -12.60
CA PRO A 230 -8.79 -12.78 -11.23
C PRO A 230 -8.09 -11.97 -10.13
N GLN A 231 -6.81 -11.62 -10.32
CA GLN A 231 -6.06 -10.79 -9.38
C GLN A 231 -6.65 -9.38 -9.31
N TRP A 232 -6.99 -8.79 -10.46
CA TRP A 232 -7.63 -7.47 -10.52
C TRP A 232 -8.99 -7.49 -9.82
N GLN A 233 -9.81 -8.51 -10.07
CA GLN A 233 -11.12 -8.68 -9.42
C GLN A 233 -10.98 -8.86 -7.91
N THR A 234 -9.94 -9.56 -7.46
CA THR A 234 -9.65 -9.73 -6.03
C THR A 234 -9.24 -8.41 -5.38
N ASN A 235 -8.40 -7.63 -6.05
CA ASN A 235 -7.89 -6.36 -5.55
C ASN A 235 -8.96 -5.25 -5.57
N ASN A 236 -9.86 -5.29 -6.56
CA ASN A 236 -10.84 -4.24 -6.84
C ASN A 236 -12.28 -4.72 -6.67
N LYS A 237 -12.50 -5.71 -5.79
CA LYS A 237 -13.82 -6.29 -5.51
C LYS A 237 -14.83 -5.22 -5.11
N ASP A 238 -14.38 -4.29 -4.27
CA ASP A 238 -15.11 -3.12 -3.79
C ASP A 238 -14.09 -2.05 -3.38
N GLN A 239 -14.58 -0.87 -3.00
CA GLN A 239 -13.70 0.23 -2.62
C GLN A 239 -12.95 -0.02 -1.30
N VAL A 240 -13.53 -0.74 -0.34
CA VAL A 240 -12.80 -1.10 0.89
C VAL A 240 -11.58 -1.93 0.53
N LYS A 241 -11.76 -2.93 -0.32
CA LYS A 241 -10.69 -3.82 -0.76
C LYS A 241 -9.66 -3.13 -1.65
N ALA A 242 -10.08 -2.24 -2.54
CA ALA A 242 -9.18 -1.48 -3.39
C ALA A 242 -8.25 -0.59 -2.55
N TRP A 243 -8.81 0.07 -1.52
CA TRP A 243 -8.06 0.92 -0.61
C TRP A 243 -7.13 0.13 0.33
N GLU A 244 -7.53 -1.05 0.80
CA GLU A 244 -6.63 -1.97 1.51
C GLU A 244 -5.47 -2.46 0.64
N THR A 245 -5.76 -2.77 -0.64
CA THR A 245 -4.75 -3.17 -1.62
C THR A 245 -3.76 -2.03 -1.85
N MET A 246 -4.26 -0.81 -2.05
CA MET A 246 -3.44 0.39 -2.18
C MET A 246 -2.54 0.60 -0.96
N ALA A 247 -3.09 0.52 0.26
CA ALA A 247 -2.29 0.67 1.48
C ALA A 247 -1.17 -0.39 1.60
N THR A 248 -1.45 -1.63 1.16
CA THR A 248 -0.44 -2.70 1.15
C THR A 248 0.65 -2.43 0.11
N ALA A 249 0.28 -2.02 -1.11
CA ALA A 249 1.24 -1.67 -2.14
C ALA A 249 2.09 -0.45 -1.75
N PHE A 250 1.47 0.57 -1.15
CA PHE A 250 2.12 1.80 -0.70
C PHE A 250 3.15 1.55 0.43
N ALA A 251 2.94 0.52 1.25
CA ALA A 251 3.93 0.11 2.24
C ALA A 251 5.21 -0.50 1.62
N LEU A 252 5.11 -1.05 0.41
CA LEU A 252 6.23 -1.69 -0.30
C LEU A 252 6.98 -0.69 -1.20
N ASP A 253 6.24 0.12 -1.95
CA ASP A 253 6.78 1.16 -2.82
C ASP A 253 5.71 2.24 -3.03
N GLN A 254 5.92 3.40 -2.41
CA GLN A 254 4.93 4.47 -2.37
C GLN A 254 4.63 5.04 -3.76
N GLU A 255 5.67 5.40 -4.51
CA GLU A 255 5.52 6.05 -5.81
C GLU A 255 4.93 5.07 -6.83
N ALA A 256 5.45 3.83 -6.87
CA ALA A 256 4.92 2.80 -7.76
C ALA A 256 3.46 2.47 -7.44
N ALA A 257 3.07 2.41 -6.16
CA ALA A 257 1.68 2.16 -5.77
C ALA A 257 0.75 3.26 -6.30
N LEU A 258 1.10 4.53 -6.09
CA LEU A 258 0.25 5.65 -6.53
C LEU A 258 0.15 5.73 -8.07
N MET A 259 1.25 5.47 -8.79
CA MET A 259 1.25 5.40 -10.25
C MET A 259 0.42 4.25 -10.82
N SER A 260 0.19 3.21 -10.02
CA SER A 260 -0.45 1.96 -10.43
C SER A 260 -1.93 1.88 -10.11
N ALA A 261 -2.58 3.00 -9.80
CA ALA A 261 -4.02 3.05 -9.67
C ALA A 261 -4.65 4.13 -10.55
N SER A 262 -5.89 3.91 -10.93
CA SER A 262 -6.79 4.93 -11.44
C SER A 262 -7.47 5.67 -10.29
N TRP A 263 -7.69 6.97 -10.46
CA TRP A 263 -8.16 7.84 -9.39
C TRP A 263 -9.39 8.67 -9.79
N GLY A 264 -10.38 8.69 -8.90
CA GLY A 264 -11.51 9.61 -8.94
C GLY A 264 -12.50 9.36 -10.08
N MET A 265 -13.33 10.37 -10.33
CA MET A 265 -14.48 10.33 -11.25
C MET A 265 -14.11 9.87 -12.66
N PHE A 266 -12.98 10.37 -13.17
CA PHE A 266 -12.51 10.10 -14.53
C PHE A 266 -11.50 8.95 -14.62
N GLN A 267 -11.25 8.25 -13.50
CA GLN A 267 -10.34 7.11 -13.41
C GLN A 267 -8.97 7.38 -14.06
N ILE A 268 -8.40 8.55 -13.79
CA ILE A 268 -7.09 8.94 -14.34
C ILE A 268 -6.01 8.08 -13.69
N MET A 269 -5.21 7.39 -14.51
CA MET A 269 -4.08 6.61 -14.01
C MET A 269 -3.01 7.51 -13.39
N GLY A 270 -2.50 7.14 -12.21
CA GLY A 270 -1.53 7.94 -11.46
C GLY A 270 -0.23 8.20 -12.20
N PHE A 271 0.20 7.30 -13.10
CA PHE A 271 1.38 7.56 -13.94
C PHE A 271 1.22 8.75 -14.90
N ASN A 272 0.01 9.28 -15.11
CA ASN A 272 -0.25 10.47 -15.90
C ASN A 272 -0.13 11.78 -15.11
N PHE A 273 0.39 11.77 -13.87
CA PHE A 273 0.45 12.95 -13.00
C PHE A 273 1.08 14.17 -13.68
N ALA A 274 2.18 13.97 -14.44
CA ALA A 274 2.89 15.06 -15.13
C ALA A 274 2.03 15.68 -16.25
N ALA A 275 1.35 14.84 -17.04
CA ALA A 275 0.38 15.30 -18.04
C ALA A 275 -0.88 15.93 -17.42
N CYS A 276 -1.12 15.70 -16.13
CA CYS A 276 -2.16 16.41 -15.38
C CYS A 276 -1.64 17.73 -14.77
N GLY A 277 -0.38 18.10 -15.00
CA GLY A 277 0.24 19.35 -14.51
C GLY A 277 0.88 19.27 -13.13
N PHE A 278 1.05 18.08 -12.55
CA PHE A 278 1.66 17.90 -11.23
C PHE A 278 3.15 17.55 -11.34
N LYS A 279 3.95 17.96 -10.33
CA LYS A 279 5.40 17.65 -10.32
C LYS A 279 5.68 16.23 -9.83
N THR A 280 4.79 15.70 -8.98
CA THR A 280 4.91 14.35 -8.43
C THR A 280 3.55 13.67 -8.38
N VAL A 281 3.56 12.33 -8.36
CA VAL A 281 2.32 11.55 -8.17
C VAL A 281 1.68 11.80 -6.80
N PHE A 282 2.47 12.18 -5.79
CA PHE A 282 1.97 12.53 -4.46
C PHE A 282 1.12 13.79 -4.48
N GLU A 283 1.58 14.85 -5.17
CA GLU A 283 0.80 16.08 -5.37
C GLU A 283 -0.50 15.80 -6.14
N PHE A 284 -0.43 14.96 -7.18
CA PHE A 284 -1.60 14.53 -7.95
C PHE A 284 -2.63 13.84 -7.04
N VAL A 285 -2.24 12.80 -6.31
CA VAL A 285 -3.16 12.06 -5.44
C VAL A 285 -3.71 12.96 -4.32
N ALA A 286 -2.87 13.79 -3.70
CA ALA A 286 -3.33 14.75 -2.70
C ALA A 286 -4.41 15.68 -3.26
N SER A 287 -4.22 16.21 -4.47
CA SER A 287 -5.18 17.10 -5.13
C SER A 287 -6.51 16.40 -5.44
N LEU A 288 -6.47 15.18 -5.99
CA LEU A 288 -7.67 14.41 -6.35
C LEU A 288 -8.48 13.94 -5.13
N LYS A 289 -7.86 13.88 -3.95
CA LYS A 289 -8.54 13.57 -2.68
C LYS A 289 -9.32 14.75 -2.08
N ILE A 290 -9.14 15.98 -2.58
CA ILE A 290 -9.79 17.17 -1.99
C ILE A 290 -11.26 17.27 -2.44
N ASN A 291 -11.53 17.30 -3.75
CA ASN A 291 -12.90 17.45 -4.27
C ASN A 291 -13.04 17.03 -5.73
N ALA A 292 -14.28 16.91 -6.20
CA ALA A 292 -14.61 16.52 -7.58
C ALA A 292 -14.11 17.56 -8.59
N GLY A 293 -14.13 18.85 -8.24
CA GLY A 293 -13.59 19.93 -9.08
C GLY A 293 -12.11 19.73 -9.43
N ASN A 294 -11.28 19.32 -8.46
CA ASN A 294 -9.88 19.00 -8.69
C ASN A 294 -9.70 17.75 -9.56
N GLN A 295 -10.59 16.75 -9.43
CA GLN A 295 -10.59 15.59 -10.33
C GLN A 295 -10.91 16.02 -11.77
N LEU A 296 -11.86 16.94 -11.97
CA LEU A 296 -12.17 17.53 -13.28
C LEU A 296 -10.99 18.34 -13.85
N LYS A 297 -10.34 19.17 -13.02
CA LYS A 297 -9.18 19.95 -13.46
C LYS A 297 -8.03 19.06 -13.93
N ALA A 298 -7.72 18.00 -13.18
CA ALA A 298 -6.69 17.04 -13.58
C ALA A 298 -7.06 16.33 -14.89
N TYR A 299 -8.32 15.93 -15.03
CA TYR A 299 -8.83 15.28 -16.23
C TYR A 299 -8.67 16.17 -17.48
N LEU A 300 -9.08 17.42 -17.40
CA LEU A 300 -9.00 18.35 -18.52
C LEU A 300 -7.56 18.76 -18.82
N SER A 301 -6.70 18.82 -17.80
CA SER A 301 -5.26 19.05 -18.00
C SER A 301 -4.64 17.91 -18.81
N LEU A 302 -4.98 16.66 -18.51
CA LEU A 302 -4.59 15.52 -19.33
C LEU A 302 -5.08 15.66 -20.78
N CYS A 303 -6.36 15.98 -20.97
CA CYS A 303 -6.96 16.18 -22.29
C CYS A 303 -6.33 17.33 -23.08
N SER A 304 -5.84 18.36 -22.41
CA SER A 304 -5.26 19.56 -23.05
C SER A 304 -3.99 19.28 -23.86
N HIS A 305 -3.36 18.12 -23.68
CA HIS A 305 -2.23 17.68 -24.49
C HIS A 305 -2.63 17.25 -25.90
N ASN A 306 -3.92 17.07 -26.17
CA ASN A 306 -4.46 16.81 -27.50
C ASN A 306 -5.04 18.11 -28.09
N SER A 307 -4.25 18.80 -28.91
CA SER A 307 -4.67 20.05 -29.56
C SER A 307 -5.85 19.87 -30.52
N ALA A 308 -5.99 18.70 -31.16
CA ALA A 308 -7.13 18.38 -32.02
C ALA A 308 -8.42 18.26 -31.20
N LEU A 309 -8.36 17.62 -30.02
CA LEU A 309 -9.48 17.58 -29.07
C LEU A 309 -9.87 18.99 -28.61
N LEU A 310 -8.90 19.83 -28.25
CA LEU A 310 -9.18 21.22 -27.83
C LEU A 310 -9.84 22.03 -28.95
N SER A 311 -9.37 21.87 -30.20
CA SER A 311 -9.98 22.50 -31.37
C SER A 311 -11.42 22.03 -31.57
N ALA A 312 -11.67 20.72 -31.46
CA ALA A 312 -13.00 20.14 -31.54
C ALA A 312 -13.94 20.67 -30.44
N MET A 313 -13.47 20.74 -29.19
CA MET A 313 -14.23 21.31 -28.07
C MET A 313 -14.59 22.78 -28.31
N LYS A 314 -13.63 23.58 -28.83
CA LYS A 314 -13.87 25.00 -29.16
C LYS A 314 -14.93 25.15 -30.25
N ASN A 315 -14.87 24.30 -31.27
CA ASN A 315 -15.77 24.35 -32.43
C ASN A 315 -17.09 23.60 -32.19
N LYS A 316 -17.28 22.98 -31.02
CA LYS A 316 -18.43 22.12 -30.69
C LYS A 316 -18.60 20.95 -31.68
N ASP A 317 -17.48 20.44 -32.18
CA ASP A 317 -17.44 19.28 -33.07
C ASP A 317 -17.45 18.00 -32.22
N PHE A 318 -18.65 17.54 -31.85
CA PHE A 318 -18.80 16.40 -30.95
C PHE A 318 -18.29 15.09 -31.56
N THR A 319 -18.35 14.93 -32.88
CA THR A 319 -17.79 13.78 -33.59
C THR A 319 -16.27 13.77 -33.48
N ALA A 320 -15.61 14.91 -33.74
CA ALA A 320 -14.18 15.01 -33.54
C ALA A 320 -13.79 14.91 -32.06
N MET A 321 -14.58 15.41 -31.12
CA MET A 321 -14.34 15.23 -29.68
C MET A 321 -14.31 13.74 -29.31
N ALA A 322 -15.36 13.00 -29.67
CA ALA A 322 -15.47 11.59 -29.37
C ALA A 322 -14.32 10.78 -30.00
N ARG A 323 -14.00 11.06 -31.28
CA ARG A 323 -12.91 10.39 -31.99
C ARG A 323 -11.53 10.68 -31.39
N ASN A 324 -11.25 11.94 -31.07
CA ASN A 324 -9.94 12.34 -30.54
C ASN A 324 -9.69 11.84 -29.11
N TYR A 325 -10.75 11.56 -28.34
CA TYR A 325 -10.62 11.07 -26.96
C TYR A 325 -10.77 9.55 -26.85
N ASN A 326 -11.80 8.96 -27.49
CA ASN A 326 -12.13 7.53 -27.38
C ASN A 326 -11.55 6.68 -28.54
N GLY A 327 -10.98 7.30 -29.58
CA GLY A 327 -10.46 6.63 -30.76
C GLY A 327 -11.50 6.43 -31.87
N ASP A 328 -11.13 5.74 -32.95
CA ASP A 328 -12.00 5.56 -34.13
C ASP A 328 -13.27 4.74 -33.82
N ASP A 329 -13.27 3.91 -32.78
CA ASP A 329 -14.41 3.11 -32.31
C ASP A 329 -15.11 3.75 -31.10
N TYR A 330 -15.31 5.08 -31.15
CA TYR A 330 -15.90 5.85 -30.05
C TYR A 330 -17.40 5.54 -29.79
N GLY A 331 -18.01 4.65 -30.57
CA GLY A 331 -19.43 4.29 -30.42
C GLY A 331 -20.37 5.46 -30.64
N ASN A 332 -21.21 5.76 -29.65
CA ASN A 332 -22.22 6.83 -29.68
C ASN A 332 -21.85 8.05 -28.83
N TYR A 333 -20.59 8.18 -28.42
CA TYR A 333 -20.14 9.24 -27.51
C TYR A 333 -20.39 10.64 -28.08
N ASP A 334 -20.28 10.83 -29.39
CA ASP A 334 -20.57 12.08 -30.07
C ASP A 334 -22.04 12.51 -29.93
N VAL A 335 -22.96 11.57 -30.16
CA VAL A 335 -24.41 11.79 -30.00
C VAL A 335 -24.74 12.12 -28.56
N LEU A 336 -24.18 11.37 -27.60
CA LEU A 336 -24.39 11.60 -26.17
C LEU A 336 -23.87 12.97 -25.73
N MET A 337 -22.68 13.37 -26.19
CA MET A 337 -22.10 14.67 -25.87
C MET A 337 -22.94 15.81 -26.46
N LYS A 338 -23.40 15.66 -27.71
CA LYS A 338 -24.27 16.64 -28.35
C LYS A 338 -25.58 16.80 -27.59
N GLN A 339 -26.25 15.69 -27.25
CA GLN A 339 -27.50 15.71 -26.48
C GLN A 339 -27.32 16.34 -25.11
N ALA A 340 -26.24 16.00 -24.40
CA ALA A 340 -25.93 16.60 -23.12
C ALA A 340 -25.70 18.12 -23.23
N TYR A 341 -24.95 18.54 -24.25
CA TYR A 341 -24.70 19.96 -24.52
C TYR A 341 -26.00 20.74 -24.80
N GLU A 342 -26.85 20.22 -25.69
CA GLU A 342 -28.13 20.84 -26.04
C GLU A 342 -29.06 20.96 -24.82
N ALA A 343 -29.08 19.93 -23.96
CA ALA A 343 -29.83 19.96 -22.71
C ALA A 343 -29.32 21.03 -21.73
N PHE A 344 -28.03 21.38 -21.73
CA PHE A 344 -27.49 22.47 -20.92
C PHE A 344 -27.75 23.85 -21.53
N GLU A 345 -27.80 23.98 -22.86
CA GLU A 345 -28.16 25.24 -23.54
C GLU A 345 -29.64 25.60 -23.31
N GLY A 346 -30.53 24.61 -23.27
CA GLY A 346 -31.97 24.82 -23.08
C GLY A 346 -32.40 25.16 -21.65
N LYS A 347 -31.51 25.05 -20.66
CA LYS A 347 -31.77 25.32 -19.23
C LYS A 347 -31.49 26.77 -18.80
N LYS A 348 -31.48 27.72 -19.75
CA LYS A 348 -31.19 29.14 -19.46
C LYS A 348 -32.23 29.81 -18.58
#